data_AF-A0A5N4DZ38-F1
#
_entry.id   AF-A0A5N4DZ38-F1
#
_cell.length_a   1.000
_cell.length_b   1.000
_cell.length_c   1.000
_cell.angle_alpha   90.00
_cell.angle_beta   90.00
_cell.angle_gamma   90.00
#
_symmetry.space_group_name_H-M   'P 1'
#
loop_
_entity.id
_entity.type
_entity.pdbx_description
1 polymer ?
#
loop_
_entity_poly.entity_id
_entity_poly.type
_entity_poly.pdbx_seq_one_letter_code
_entity_poly.pdbx_strand_id
1 'polypeptide(L)'
;MHSCDLLECVCVPGRGKPVAPTCDGVTVLIQLQPSFLQSFLSCVRSRRARIIRSFLQPFPHHRWQVPPWGVNAYYSVSDHAVVFPAGLLQPPFFHPGYPRAVNFGAAGSIMAHEMLHILYQLCEYSGPLGVFPGGCPACDTRSLQGALLCLERHYASFPLPKGISFNGSRTFLENAADTGGLAIALQAYNKRLLWYRGETTLPHLDLSPRQLFFRSYAQELFPAMSSA
;
A
#
# COMPACT_ATOMS: atom_id res chain seq x y z
N MET A 1 -1.49 22.89 -5.12
CA MET A 1 -1.02 21.75 -4.31
C MET A 1 0.39 21.42 -4.77
N HIS A 2 1.41 21.89 -4.04
CA HIS A 2 2.79 21.52 -4.31
C HIS A 2 3.12 20.34 -3.38
N SER A 3 3.26 19.14 -3.94
CA SER A 3 3.78 17.97 -3.22
C SER A 3 5.31 18.10 -3.21
N CYS A 4 5.91 18.07 -2.03
CA CYS A 4 7.35 18.17 -1.85
C CYS A 4 7.88 16.82 -1.36
N ASP A 5 8.34 16.01 -2.30
CA ASP A 5 8.85 14.66 -2.03
C ASP A 5 10.24 14.70 -1.37
N LEU A 6 10.32 14.27 -0.11
CA LEU A 6 11.57 14.19 0.66
C LEU A 6 12.40 12.93 0.35
N LEU A 7 11.93 12.07 -0.57
CA LEU A 7 12.62 10.86 -1.02
C LEU A 7 13.39 11.01 -2.34
N GLU A 8 13.37 12.19 -2.97
CA GLU A 8 14.04 12.38 -4.24
C GLU A 8 15.56 12.56 -4.08
N CYS A 9 16.31 11.50 -4.37
CA CYS A 9 17.65 11.61 -4.93
C CYS A 9 17.51 11.69 -6.46
N VAL A 10 17.13 12.85 -7.00
CA VAL A 10 17.19 13.04 -8.47
C VAL A 10 18.66 13.16 -8.89
N CYS A 11 19.20 12.11 -9.50
CA CYS A 11 20.45 12.19 -10.24
C CYS A 11 20.18 12.90 -11.57
N VAL A 12 20.54 14.19 -11.69
CA VAL A 12 20.51 14.90 -12.98
C VAL A 12 21.89 14.75 -13.65
N PRO A 13 22.01 14.07 -14.80
CA PRO A 13 23.25 14.08 -15.58
C PRO A 13 23.25 15.31 -16.47
N GLY A 14 24.02 16.35 -16.11
CA GLY A 14 24.09 17.55 -16.95
C GLY A 14 25.06 18.60 -16.43
N ARG A 15 26.01 18.99 -17.28
CA ARG A 15 27.08 19.95 -17.01
C ARG A 15 26.49 21.30 -16.54
N GLY A 16 26.89 21.73 -15.34
CA GLY A 16 27.22 23.13 -15.10
C GLY A 16 26.14 24.12 -14.64
N LYS A 17 24.86 23.75 -14.42
CA LYS A 17 23.91 24.63 -13.70
C LYS A 17 22.89 23.83 -12.88
N PRO A 18 22.78 24.04 -11.55
CA PRO A 18 21.77 23.38 -10.73
C PRO A 18 20.43 24.09 -10.91
N VAL A 19 19.46 23.42 -11.54
CA VAL A 19 18.05 23.76 -11.39
C VAL A 19 17.45 22.66 -10.52
N ALA A 20 17.40 22.92 -9.21
CA ALA A 20 16.71 22.05 -8.26
C ALA A 20 15.30 22.60 -8.03
N PRO A 21 14.24 21.77 -8.04
CA PRO A 21 12.95 22.20 -7.52
C PRO A 21 13.10 22.47 -6.02
N THR A 22 12.96 23.74 -5.63
CA THR A 22 13.01 24.18 -4.24
C THR A 22 11.69 23.89 -3.56
N CYS A 23 11.71 22.82 -2.78
CA CYS A 23 10.70 22.46 -1.80
C CYS A 23 11.37 22.56 -0.43
N ASP A 24 10.95 23.53 0.39
CA ASP A 24 11.40 23.78 1.77
C ASP A 24 12.83 24.30 2.01
N GLY A 25 13.31 25.21 1.17
CA GLY A 25 14.34 26.21 1.56
C GLY A 25 15.71 25.69 2.03
N VAL A 26 15.97 24.39 2.03
CA VAL A 26 17.25 23.80 2.47
C VAL A 26 17.70 22.76 1.45
N THR A 27 18.38 23.22 0.41
CA THR A 27 19.04 22.34 -0.55
C THR A 27 20.25 21.67 0.12
N VAL A 28 20.10 20.43 0.58
CA VAL A 28 21.27 19.58 0.89
C VAL A 28 21.76 19.00 -0.43
N LEU A 29 22.62 19.75 -1.12
CA LEU A 29 23.28 19.31 -2.35
C LEU A 29 24.06 18.02 -2.07
N ILE A 30 23.58 16.91 -2.60
CA ILE A 30 24.35 15.67 -2.66
C ILE A 30 25.39 15.84 -3.77
N GLN A 31 26.63 16.10 -3.40
CA GLN A 31 27.72 16.15 -4.36
C GLN A 31 28.14 14.72 -4.72
N LEU A 32 27.92 14.33 -5.97
CA LEU A 32 28.49 13.11 -6.55
C LEU A 32 30.01 13.22 -6.54
N GLN A 33 30.67 12.16 -6.05
CA GLN A 33 32.12 12.08 -5.90
C GLN A 33 32.73 11.11 -6.93
N PRO A 34 34.05 11.18 -7.18
CA PRO A 34 34.72 10.39 -8.22
C PRO A 34 34.51 8.88 -8.12
N SER A 35 34.28 8.34 -6.91
CA SER A 35 33.98 6.91 -6.73
C SER A 35 32.56 6.67 -6.23
N PHE A 36 32.03 5.49 -6.56
CA PHE A 36 30.75 5.01 -6.04
C PHE A 36 30.73 5.01 -4.51
N LEU A 37 31.79 4.53 -3.86
CA LEU A 37 31.89 4.50 -2.41
C LEU A 37 31.79 5.91 -1.80
N GLN A 38 32.49 6.88 -2.36
CA GLN A 38 32.44 8.26 -1.86
C GLN A 38 31.06 8.89 -2.07
N SER A 39 30.42 8.63 -3.22
CA SER A 39 29.05 9.08 -3.48
C SER A 39 28.05 8.45 -2.52
N PHE A 40 28.17 7.14 -2.27
CA PHE A 40 27.35 6.43 -1.30
C PHE A 40 27.50 6.99 0.12
N LEU A 41 28.74 7.20 0.57
CA LEU A 41 29.02 7.79 1.89
C LEU A 41 28.48 9.22 2.00
N SER A 42 28.56 10.02 0.93
CA SER A 42 27.95 11.35 0.84
C SER A 42 26.42 11.30 1.03
N CYS A 43 25.75 10.39 0.31
CA CYS A 43 24.31 10.15 0.46
C CYS A 43 23.91 9.73 1.88
N VAL A 44 24.64 8.78 2.48
CA VAL A 44 24.37 8.31 3.84
C VAL A 44 24.54 9.43 4.87
N ARG A 45 25.59 10.24 4.75
CA ARG A 45 25.82 11.41 5.62
C ARG A 45 24.69 12.43 5.49
N SER A 46 24.31 12.78 4.25
CA SER A 46 23.18 13.67 3.98
C SER A 46 21.86 13.15 4.58
N ARG A 47 21.55 11.87 4.40
CA ARG A 47 20.34 11.24 4.95
C ARG A 47 20.32 11.30 6.48
N ARG A 48 21.43 10.94 7.14
CA ARG A 48 21.53 11.03 8.61
C ARG A 48 21.35 12.46 9.11
N ALA A 49 22.00 13.44 8.48
CA ALA A 49 21.86 14.84 8.84
C ALA A 49 20.41 15.34 8.70
N ARG A 50 19.70 14.93 7.63
CA ARG A 50 18.27 15.25 7.44
C ARG A 50 17.39 14.65 8.54
N ILE A 51 17.61 13.37 8.89
CA ILE A 51 16.86 12.70 9.97
C ILE A 51 17.06 13.45 11.29
N ILE A 52 18.32 13.73 11.67
CA ILE A 52 18.65 14.45 12.91
C ILE A 52 18.00 15.83 12.94
N ARG A 53 18.13 16.61 11.85
CA ARG A 53 17.50 17.95 11.77
C ARG A 53 15.99 17.89 11.85
N SER A 54 15.38 16.81 11.38
CA SER A 54 13.92 16.71 11.38
C SER A 54 13.30 16.54 12.77
N PHE A 55 14.09 16.16 13.79
CA PHE A 55 13.66 16.20 15.19
C PHE A 55 13.60 17.63 15.75
N LEU A 56 14.27 18.59 15.09
CA LEU A 56 14.30 20.01 15.50
C LEU A 56 13.23 20.85 14.79
N GLN A 57 12.54 20.28 13.80
CA GLN A 57 11.47 20.94 13.06
C GLN A 57 10.12 20.48 13.64
N PRO A 58 9.06 21.31 13.56
CA PRO A 58 7.70 20.83 13.77
C PRO A 58 7.47 19.60 12.89
N PHE A 59 6.76 18.59 13.39
CA PHE A 59 6.47 17.37 12.62
C PHE A 59 5.89 17.79 11.27
N PRO A 60 6.65 17.67 10.16
CA PRO A 60 6.15 18.07 8.88
C PRO A 60 5.12 17.02 8.50
N HIS A 61 3.86 17.46 8.41
CA HIS A 61 2.81 16.66 7.82
C HIS A 61 3.25 16.29 6.39
N HIS A 62 3.00 15.06 5.95
CA HIS A 62 3.20 14.57 4.56
C HIS A 62 4.62 14.14 4.18
N ARG A 63 5.32 13.39 5.04
CA ARG A 63 6.51 12.64 4.59
C ARG A 63 6.13 11.26 4.08
N TRP A 64 6.23 11.06 2.76
CA TRP A 64 6.03 9.74 2.20
C TRP A 64 7.18 8.79 2.57
N GLN A 65 6.85 7.54 2.89
CA GLN A 65 7.83 6.52 3.27
C GLN A 65 8.44 5.83 2.04
N VAL A 66 7.72 5.88 0.92
CA VAL A 66 8.10 5.31 -0.37
C VAL A 66 8.23 6.42 -1.41
N PRO A 67 9.12 6.27 -2.40
CA PRO A 67 9.23 7.25 -3.46
C PRO A 67 8.03 7.13 -4.43
N PRO A 68 7.76 8.15 -5.25
CA PRO A 68 6.65 8.12 -6.22
C PRO A 68 6.72 6.94 -7.22
N TRP A 69 7.92 6.49 -7.57
CA TRP A 69 8.15 5.32 -8.44
C TRP A 69 8.12 3.97 -7.71
N GLY A 70 7.89 3.97 -6.40
CA GLY A 70 7.66 2.75 -5.64
C GLY A 70 6.41 2.01 -6.13
N VAL A 71 6.36 0.70 -5.90
CA VAL A 71 5.24 -0.16 -6.30
C VAL A 71 4.43 -0.66 -5.11
N ASN A 72 4.74 -0.18 -3.90
CA ASN A 72 4.07 -0.61 -2.67
C ASN A 72 3.22 0.55 -2.12
N ALA A 73 1.94 0.29 -1.90
CA ALA A 73 1.10 1.18 -1.11
C ALA A 73 1.37 0.97 0.38
N TYR A 74 0.90 1.92 1.19
CA TYR A 74 0.92 1.77 2.65
C TYR A 74 -0.09 2.72 3.32
N TYR A 75 -0.50 2.35 4.53
CA TYR A 75 -1.15 3.25 5.49
C TYR A 75 -0.15 3.81 6.51
N SER A 76 -0.11 5.14 6.63
CA SER A 76 0.67 5.84 7.66
C SER A 76 -0.18 6.06 8.91
N VAL A 77 0.13 5.34 9.99
CA VAL A 77 -0.50 5.53 11.31
C VAL A 77 -0.25 6.94 11.84
N SER A 78 0.96 7.48 11.66
CA SER A 78 1.32 8.81 12.15
C SER A 78 0.60 9.94 11.41
N ASP A 79 0.42 9.79 10.09
CA ASP A 79 -0.18 10.83 9.25
C ASP A 79 -1.68 10.61 9.00
N HIS A 80 -2.25 9.48 9.45
CA HIS A 80 -3.61 9.05 9.12
C HIS A 80 -3.92 9.13 7.62
N ALA A 81 -2.96 8.68 6.81
CA ALA A 81 -2.98 8.81 5.36
C ALA A 81 -2.71 7.48 4.69
N VAL A 82 -3.49 7.17 3.65
CA VAL A 82 -3.19 6.08 2.72
C VAL A 82 -2.45 6.66 1.53
N VAL A 83 -1.35 6.03 1.13
CA VAL A 83 -0.51 6.49 0.02
C VAL A 83 -0.47 5.42 -1.07
N PHE A 84 -0.85 5.82 -2.28
CA PHE A 84 -0.73 5.01 -3.51
C PHE A 84 0.29 5.66 -4.43
N PRO A 85 1.52 5.16 -4.52
CA PRO A 85 2.54 5.74 -5.39
C PRO A 85 2.17 5.61 -6.87
N ALA A 86 2.69 6.51 -7.69
CA ALA A 86 2.46 6.45 -9.14
C ALA A 86 2.97 5.15 -9.77
N GLY A 87 4.05 4.57 -9.24
CA GLY A 87 4.58 3.28 -9.69
C GLY A 87 3.65 2.09 -9.44
N LEU A 88 2.67 2.19 -8.55
CA LEU A 88 1.62 1.19 -8.38
C LEU A 88 0.51 1.34 -9.45
N LEU A 89 0.26 2.55 -9.94
CA LEU A 89 -0.87 2.86 -10.83
C LEU A 89 -0.55 2.59 -12.31
N GLN A 90 0.02 1.42 -12.58
CA GLN A 90 0.40 0.95 -13.92
C GLN A 90 0.06 -0.54 -14.07
N PRO A 91 0.10 -1.10 -15.29
CA PRO A 91 -0.03 -2.54 -15.50
C PRO A 91 0.95 -3.37 -14.65
N PRO A 92 0.55 -4.52 -14.10
CA PRO A 92 -0.77 -5.16 -14.24
C PRO A 92 -1.87 -4.58 -13.32
N PHE A 93 -1.51 -3.83 -12.28
CA PHE A 93 -2.44 -3.39 -11.24
C PHE A 93 -3.57 -2.48 -11.75
N PHE A 94 -3.24 -1.54 -12.63
CA PHE A 94 -4.19 -0.56 -13.14
C PHE A 94 -3.87 -0.13 -14.57
N HIS A 95 -4.92 -0.08 -15.41
CA HIS A 95 -4.86 0.60 -16.69
C HIS A 95 -6.22 1.17 -17.06
N PRO A 96 -6.33 2.41 -17.57
CA PRO A 96 -7.61 3.01 -17.95
C PRO A 96 -8.37 2.23 -19.03
N GLY A 97 -7.64 1.47 -19.87
CA GLY A 97 -8.21 0.62 -20.91
C GLY A 97 -8.57 -0.80 -20.46
N TYR A 98 -8.31 -1.22 -19.22
CA TYR A 98 -8.69 -2.54 -18.74
C TYR A 98 -10.20 -2.63 -18.45
N PRO A 99 -10.79 -3.84 -18.53
CA PRO A 99 -12.10 -4.10 -17.96
C PRO A 99 -12.16 -3.58 -16.53
N ARG A 100 -13.29 -2.98 -16.13
CA ARG A 100 -13.41 -2.45 -14.77
C ARG A 100 -13.27 -3.56 -13.75
N ALA A 101 -13.80 -4.75 -14.05
CA ALA A 101 -13.57 -5.95 -13.24
C ALA A 101 -12.10 -6.16 -12.86
N VAL A 102 -11.18 -5.99 -13.84
CA VAL A 102 -9.73 -6.14 -13.62
C VAL A 102 -9.20 -5.03 -12.71
N ASN A 103 -9.48 -3.76 -13.01
CA ASN A 103 -9.02 -2.64 -12.18
C ASN A 103 -9.56 -2.71 -10.74
N PHE A 104 -10.80 -3.14 -10.55
CA PHE A 104 -11.38 -3.31 -9.22
C PHE A 104 -10.81 -4.53 -8.48
N GLY A 105 -10.55 -5.63 -9.19
CA GLY A 105 -9.99 -6.83 -8.59
C GLY A 105 -8.50 -6.72 -8.27
N ALA A 106 -7.75 -5.92 -9.03
CA ALA A 106 -6.32 -5.67 -8.84
C ALA A 106 -6.06 -4.42 -7.98
N ALA A 107 -5.98 -3.23 -8.58
CA ALA A 107 -5.77 -1.98 -7.83
C ALA A 107 -6.86 -1.73 -6.77
N GLY A 108 -8.12 -2.04 -7.05
CA GLY A 108 -9.22 -1.81 -6.12
C GLY A 108 -9.11 -2.63 -4.82
N SER A 109 -8.63 -3.87 -4.87
CA SER A 109 -8.40 -4.68 -3.67
C SER A 109 -7.22 -4.16 -2.85
N ILE A 110 -6.13 -3.73 -3.51
CA ILE A 110 -4.99 -3.08 -2.83
C ILE A 110 -5.45 -1.80 -2.13
N MET A 111 -6.24 -0.98 -2.82
CA MET A 111 -6.78 0.25 -2.23
C MET A 111 -7.64 -0.03 -0.99
N ALA A 112 -8.49 -1.05 -1.05
CA ALA A 112 -9.33 -1.43 0.07
C ALA A 112 -8.54 -2.10 1.22
N HIS A 113 -7.52 -2.89 0.90
CA HIS A 113 -6.58 -3.47 1.88
C HIS A 113 -5.94 -2.37 2.73
N GLU A 114 -5.36 -1.36 2.08
CA GLU A 114 -4.68 -0.27 2.78
C GLU A 114 -5.63 0.60 3.60
N MET A 115 -6.87 0.77 3.15
CA MET A 115 -7.90 1.44 3.95
C MET A 115 -8.23 0.65 5.23
N LEU A 116 -8.19 -0.68 5.18
CA LEU A 116 -8.44 -1.51 6.36
C LEU A 116 -7.28 -1.52 7.35
N HIS A 117 -6.09 -1.07 6.96
CA HIS A 117 -5.03 -0.82 7.93
C HIS A 117 -5.38 0.26 8.97
N ILE A 118 -6.36 1.12 8.69
CA ILE A 118 -6.93 2.03 9.70
C ILE A 118 -7.45 1.24 10.92
N LEU A 119 -7.93 0.01 10.73
CA LEU A 119 -8.37 -0.86 11.81
C LEU A 119 -7.22 -1.32 12.73
N TYR A 120 -5.95 -1.23 12.29
CA TYR A 120 -4.79 -1.54 13.15
C TYR A 120 -4.76 -0.61 14.34
N GLN A 121 -5.07 0.68 14.16
CA GLN A 121 -5.20 1.63 15.27
C GLN A 121 -6.32 1.21 16.23
N LEU A 122 -7.41 0.62 15.72
CA LEU A 122 -8.47 0.08 16.57
C LEU A 122 -8.05 -1.20 17.31
N CYS A 123 -6.99 -1.90 16.90
CA CYS A 123 -6.48 -3.11 17.54
C CYS A 123 -5.24 -2.86 18.43
N GLU A 124 -4.37 -1.93 18.09
CA GLU A 124 -3.10 -1.66 18.78
C GLU A 124 -3.32 -0.83 20.07
N TYR A 125 -4.18 0.19 20.01
CA TYR A 125 -4.61 0.94 21.20
C TYR A 125 -5.52 0.13 22.14
N SER A 126 -5.80 -1.11 21.74
CA SER A 126 -6.76 -1.99 22.36
C SER A 126 -6.12 -3.13 23.16
N GLY A 127 -4.78 -3.21 23.18
CA GLY A 127 -4.08 -4.39 23.70
C GLY A 127 -4.47 -5.67 22.95
N PRO A 128 -4.12 -6.85 23.46
CA PRO A 128 -4.37 -8.12 22.77
C PRO A 128 -5.84 -8.40 22.43
N LEU A 129 -6.80 -7.62 22.96
CA LEU A 129 -8.22 -7.97 23.00
C LEU A 129 -9.23 -6.83 23.26
N GLY A 130 -8.97 -5.53 23.08
CA GLY A 130 -9.94 -4.55 23.62
C GLY A 130 -9.87 -3.09 23.24
N VAL A 131 -10.70 -2.69 22.27
CA VAL A 131 -11.34 -1.38 22.07
C VAL A 131 -10.63 -0.11 22.61
N PHE A 132 -10.33 0.82 21.68
CA PHE A 132 -9.94 2.24 21.86
C PHE A 132 -10.31 2.85 23.24
N PRO A 133 -9.41 3.61 23.90
CA PRO A 133 -9.81 4.45 25.03
C PRO A 133 -10.78 5.54 24.53
N GLY A 134 -12.08 5.26 24.63
CA GLY A 134 -13.17 6.08 24.08
C GLY A 134 -14.14 5.32 23.16
N GLY A 135 -13.71 4.20 22.58
CA GLY A 135 -14.50 3.32 21.72
C GLY A 135 -15.07 3.97 20.46
N CYS A 136 -15.54 3.14 19.52
CA CYS A 136 -16.61 3.54 18.62
C CYS A 136 -17.91 3.06 19.27
N PRO A 137 -18.72 3.92 19.91
CA PRO A 137 -19.90 3.48 20.65
C PRO A 137 -20.93 2.76 19.77
N ALA A 138 -20.93 3.05 18.47
CA ALA A 138 -21.78 2.41 17.47
C ALA A 138 -21.22 1.09 16.93
N CYS A 139 -19.98 0.73 17.24
CA CYS A 139 -19.32 -0.44 16.69
C CYS A 139 -19.53 -1.67 17.58
N ASP A 140 -19.97 -2.76 16.98
CA ASP A 140 -20.05 -4.06 17.67
C ASP A 140 -18.67 -4.73 17.70
N THR A 141 -17.92 -4.42 18.75
CA THR A 141 -16.55 -4.91 18.96
C THR A 141 -16.50 -6.41 19.22
N ARG A 142 -17.58 -7.01 19.76
CA ARG A 142 -17.67 -8.46 19.98
C ARG A 142 -17.80 -9.21 18.66
N SER A 143 -18.66 -8.72 17.77
CA SER A 143 -18.78 -9.30 16.42
C SER A 143 -17.47 -9.18 15.63
N LEU A 144 -16.78 -8.03 15.72
CA LEU A 144 -15.47 -7.84 15.09
C LEU A 144 -14.43 -8.83 15.63
N GLN A 145 -14.33 -8.98 16.96
CA GLN A 145 -13.43 -9.96 17.57
C GLN A 145 -13.76 -11.40 17.16
N GLY A 146 -15.04 -11.77 17.11
CA GLY A 146 -15.47 -13.08 16.66
C GLY A 146 -15.06 -13.38 15.21
N ALA A 147 -15.27 -12.42 14.30
CA ALA A 147 -14.87 -12.54 12.91
C ALA A 147 -13.35 -12.68 12.76
N LEU A 148 -12.60 -11.87 13.50
CA LEU A 148 -11.15 -11.90 13.53
C LEU A 148 -10.60 -13.25 14.03
N LEU A 149 -11.10 -13.77 15.16
CA LEU A 149 -10.71 -15.09 15.69
C LEU A 149 -11.04 -16.23 14.71
N CYS A 150 -12.15 -16.12 13.98
CA CYS A 150 -12.49 -17.07 12.92
C CYS A 150 -11.42 -17.07 11.82
N LEU A 151 -10.98 -15.87 11.41
CA LEU A 151 -9.96 -15.71 10.38
C LEU A 151 -8.60 -16.26 10.84
N GLU A 152 -8.21 -16.00 12.08
CA GLU A 152 -6.98 -16.55 12.65
C GLU A 152 -6.98 -18.08 12.60
N ARG A 153 -8.07 -18.72 13.04
CA ARG A 153 -8.23 -20.18 12.98
C ARG A 153 -8.22 -20.71 11.55
N HIS A 154 -8.86 -20.01 10.62
CA HIS A 154 -8.86 -20.38 9.22
C HIS A 154 -7.43 -20.43 8.66
N TYR A 155 -6.65 -19.35 8.85
CA TYR A 155 -5.29 -19.29 8.33
C TYR A 155 -4.32 -20.24 9.05
N ALA A 156 -4.52 -20.47 10.36
CA ALA A 156 -3.75 -21.46 11.11
C ALA A 156 -3.99 -22.91 10.65
N SER A 157 -5.08 -23.18 9.93
CA SER A 157 -5.40 -24.53 9.43
C SER A 157 -4.68 -24.90 8.13
N PHE A 158 -4.03 -23.95 7.45
CA PHE A 158 -3.32 -24.25 6.19
C PHE A 158 -2.05 -25.09 6.45
N PRO A 159 -1.82 -26.14 5.64
CA PRO A 159 -0.64 -26.97 5.78
C PRO A 159 0.59 -26.17 5.36
N LEU A 160 1.60 -26.13 6.23
CA LEU A 160 2.88 -25.51 5.94
C LEU A 160 3.87 -26.55 5.43
N PRO A 161 4.86 -26.14 4.61
CA PRO A 161 6.01 -26.97 4.32
C PRO A 161 6.66 -27.47 5.63
N LYS A 162 7.11 -28.72 5.64
CA LYS A 162 7.71 -29.35 6.83
C LYS A 162 8.82 -28.46 7.41
N GLY A 163 8.73 -28.17 8.71
CA GLY A 163 9.73 -27.39 9.45
C GLY A 163 9.44 -25.90 9.60
N ILE A 164 8.32 -25.40 9.06
CA ILE A 164 7.88 -24.01 9.22
C ILE A 164 6.67 -23.98 10.16
N SER A 165 6.67 -23.08 11.15
CA SER A 165 5.51 -22.77 11.98
C SER A 165 4.87 -21.46 11.52
N PHE A 166 3.55 -21.45 11.35
CA PHE A 166 2.80 -20.26 10.96
C PHE A 166 2.56 -19.44 12.21
N ASN A 167 3.11 -18.22 12.24
CA ASN A 167 2.82 -17.30 13.32
C ASN A 167 1.56 -16.51 12.96
N GLY A 168 0.39 -17.06 13.30
CA GLY A 168 -0.91 -16.44 13.03
C GLY A 168 -1.02 -15.02 13.58
N SER A 169 -0.38 -14.73 14.72
CA SER A 169 -0.35 -13.39 15.31
C SER A 169 0.38 -12.34 14.45
N ARG A 170 1.34 -12.75 13.60
CA ARG A 170 2.09 -11.82 12.73
C ARG A 170 1.38 -11.49 11.42
N THR A 171 0.55 -12.39 10.91
CA THR A 171 -0.13 -12.20 9.61
C THR A 171 -1.60 -11.87 9.77
N PHE A 172 -2.14 -11.98 10.97
CA PHE A 172 -3.57 -11.85 11.25
C PHE A 172 -4.18 -10.55 10.72
N LEU A 173 -3.50 -9.42 10.93
CA LEU A 173 -4.04 -8.13 10.49
C LEU A 173 -3.95 -7.97 8.95
N GLU A 174 -2.89 -8.50 8.33
CA GLU A 174 -2.74 -8.54 6.87
C GLU A 174 -3.82 -9.44 6.23
N ASN A 175 -4.05 -10.61 6.81
CA ASN A 175 -5.11 -11.53 6.37
C ASN A 175 -6.50 -10.89 6.47
N ALA A 176 -6.73 -10.09 7.52
CA ALA A 176 -7.98 -9.35 7.70
C ALA A 176 -8.12 -8.23 6.66
N ALA A 177 -7.04 -7.50 6.38
CA ALA A 177 -6.99 -6.48 5.34
C ALA A 177 -7.19 -7.08 3.93
N ASP A 178 -6.58 -8.23 3.62
CA ASP A 178 -6.78 -8.95 2.36
C ASP A 178 -8.22 -9.41 2.18
N THR A 179 -8.74 -10.13 3.18
CA THR A 179 -10.09 -10.71 3.12
C THR A 179 -11.16 -9.62 3.07
N GLY A 180 -11.05 -8.63 3.95
CA GLY A 180 -11.97 -7.49 3.99
C GLY A 180 -11.81 -6.60 2.75
N GLY A 181 -10.59 -6.38 2.30
CA GLY A 181 -10.25 -5.53 1.16
C GLY A 181 -10.84 -6.08 -0.13
N LEU A 182 -10.69 -7.39 -0.36
CA LEU A 182 -11.33 -8.07 -1.49
C LEU A 182 -12.86 -7.96 -1.44
N ALA A 183 -13.46 -8.14 -0.25
CA ALA A 183 -14.91 -8.03 -0.09
C ALA A 183 -15.42 -6.60 -0.38
N ILE A 184 -14.72 -5.58 0.12
CA ILE A 184 -15.04 -4.17 -0.12
C ILE A 184 -14.87 -3.82 -1.60
N ALA A 185 -13.78 -4.26 -2.23
CA ALA A 185 -13.53 -4.05 -3.65
C ALA A 185 -14.63 -4.68 -4.52
N LEU A 186 -15.08 -5.90 -4.19
CA LEU A 186 -16.18 -6.56 -4.88
C LEU A 186 -17.50 -5.80 -4.70
N GLN A 187 -17.79 -5.32 -3.49
CA GLN A 187 -18.97 -4.50 -3.22
C GLN A 187 -18.93 -3.18 -4.01
N ALA A 188 -17.77 -2.52 -4.06
CA ALA A 188 -17.57 -1.30 -4.83
C ALA A 188 -17.75 -1.55 -6.34
N TYR A 189 -17.23 -2.67 -6.86
CA TYR A 189 -17.44 -3.10 -8.23
C TYR A 189 -18.92 -3.36 -8.53
N ASN A 190 -19.62 -4.13 -7.70
CA ASN A 190 -21.06 -4.39 -7.87
C ASN A 190 -21.88 -3.10 -7.82
N LYS A 191 -21.55 -2.17 -6.91
CA LYS A 191 -22.18 -0.86 -6.86
C LYS A 191 -21.92 -0.09 -8.14
N ARG A 192 -20.69 -0.10 -8.68
CA ARG A 192 -20.33 0.55 -9.94
C ARG A 192 -21.20 0.04 -11.11
N LEU A 193 -21.50 -1.25 -11.16
CA LEU A 193 -22.37 -1.84 -12.19
C LEU A 193 -23.81 -1.33 -12.15
N LEU A 194 -24.29 -0.85 -11.01
CA LEU A 194 -25.62 -0.23 -10.91
C LEU A 194 -25.67 1.15 -11.58
N TRP A 195 -24.55 1.88 -11.58
CA TRP A 195 -24.44 3.23 -12.14
C TRP A 195 -24.06 3.25 -13.62
N TYR A 196 -23.35 2.21 -14.10
CA TYR A 196 -22.84 2.14 -15.46
C TYR A 196 -23.28 0.84 -16.13
N ARG A 197 -23.94 0.94 -17.27
CA ARG A 197 -24.37 -0.24 -18.05
C ARG A 197 -23.23 -0.77 -18.91
N GLY A 198 -23.20 -2.10 -19.07
CA GLY A 198 -22.25 -2.83 -19.92
C GLY A 198 -20.88 -3.00 -19.27
N GLU A 199 -20.26 -4.16 -19.45
CA GLU A 199 -18.88 -4.44 -19.04
C GLU A 199 -18.04 -4.86 -20.24
N THR A 200 -16.75 -4.57 -20.17
CA THR A 200 -15.81 -5.05 -21.18
C THR A 200 -15.38 -6.46 -20.79
N THR A 201 -15.59 -7.44 -21.67
CA THR A 201 -15.00 -8.76 -21.53
C THR A 201 -13.66 -8.79 -22.24
N LEU A 202 -12.76 -9.70 -21.84
CA LEU A 202 -11.53 -9.92 -22.58
C LEU A 202 -11.83 -10.81 -23.79
N PRO A 203 -11.48 -10.39 -25.01
CA PRO A 203 -11.65 -11.24 -26.18
C PRO A 203 -10.81 -12.52 -26.01
N HIS A 204 -11.35 -13.65 -26.45
CA HIS A 204 -10.71 -14.98 -26.34
C HIS A 204 -10.53 -15.52 -24.91
N LEU A 205 -11.14 -14.88 -23.93
CA LEU A 205 -11.19 -15.38 -22.56
C LEU A 205 -12.65 -15.51 -22.12
N ASP A 206 -13.15 -16.74 -22.08
CA ASP A 206 -14.54 -17.04 -21.73
C ASP A 206 -14.77 -16.95 -20.20
N LEU A 207 -14.51 -15.76 -19.65
CA LEU A 207 -14.71 -15.43 -18.26
C LEU A 207 -15.73 -14.31 -18.14
N SER A 208 -16.73 -14.51 -17.29
CA SER A 208 -17.63 -13.44 -16.89
C SER A 208 -16.85 -12.31 -16.21
N PRO A 209 -17.36 -11.07 -16.23
CA PRO A 209 -16.72 -9.95 -15.52
C PRO A 209 -16.46 -10.25 -14.03
N ARG A 210 -17.33 -11.02 -13.37
CA ARG A 210 -17.11 -11.43 -11.98
C ARG A 210 -15.95 -12.44 -11.83
N GLN A 211 -15.80 -13.38 -12.76
CA GLN A 211 -14.65 -14.28 -12.77
C GLN A 211 -13.35 -13.54 -13.10
N LEU A 212 -13.41 -12.57 -14.01
CA LEU A 212 -12.27 -11.69 -14.33
C LEU A 212 -11.78 -10.92 -13.10
N PHE A 213 -12.69 -10.41 -12.27
CA PHE A 213 -12.35 -9.74 -11.01
C PHE A 213 -11.54 -10.64 -10.07
N PHE A 214 -11.97 -11.88 -9.85
CA PHE A 214 -11.23 -12.79 -8.95
C PHE A 214 -9.92 -13.29 -9.58
N ARG A 215 -9.89 -13.46 -10.91
CA ARG A 215 -8.66 -13.83 -11.61
C ARG A 215 -7.62 -12.73 -11.53
N SER A 216 -8.00 -11.47 -11.74
CA SER A 216 -7.06 -10.35 -11.64
C SER A 216 -6.51 -10.22 -10.23
N TYR A 217 -7.37 -10.31 -9.20
CA TYR A 217 -6.93 -10.35 -7.80
C TYR A 217 -5.86 -11.43 -7.55
N ALA A 218 -6.11 -12.66 -8.01
CA ALA A 218 -5.16 -13.76 -7.83
C ALA A 218 -3.83 -13.55 -8.57
N GLN A 219 -3.86 -12.94 -9.76
CA GLN A 219 -2.66 -12.65 -10.55
C GLN A 219 -1.75 -11.61 -9.88
N GLU A 220 -2.33 -10.63 -9.17
CA GLU A 220 -1.53 -9.66 -8.42
C GLU A 220 -0.80 -10.29 -7.23
N LEU A 221 -1.46 -11.21 -6.51
CA LEU A 221 -0.88 -11.92 -5.37
C LEU A 221 0.19 -12.94 -5.76
N PHE A 222 0.11 -13.48 -6.98
CA PHE A 222 1.03 -14.49 -7.48
C PHE A 222 1.59 -14.09 -8.85
N PRO A 223 2.68 -13.32 -8.90
CA PRO A 223 3.34 -12.94 -10.16
C PRO A 223 3.80 -14.13 -11.02
N ALA A 224 3.86 -15.34 -10.44
CA ALA A 224 4.18 -16.57 -11.16
C ALA A 224 2.99 -17.20 -11.93
N MET A 225 1.75 -16.74 -11.70
CA MET A 225 0.56 -17.22 -12.44
C MET A 225 0.30 -16.46 -13.75
N SER A 226 1.04 -15.40 -14.03
CA SER A 226 0.94 -14.61 -15.27
C SER A 226 1.71 -15.22 -16.45
N SER A 227 2.48 -16.30 -16.22
CA SER A 227 3.34 -16.96 -17.21
C SER A 227 2.82 -18.31 -17.71
N ALA A 228 1.53 -18.60 -17.56
CA ALA A 228 0.89 -19.83 -18.04
C ALA A 228 -0.23 -19.55 -19.06
#